data_AF-A0A959GV32-F1
#
_entry.id   AF-A0A959GV32-F1
#
_cell.length_a   1.000
_cell.length_b   1.000
_cell.length_c   1.000
_cell.angle_alpha   90.00
_cell.angle_beta   90.00
_cell.angle_gamma   90.00
#
_symmetry.space_group_name_H-M   'P 1'
#
loop_
_entity.id
_entity.type
_entity.pdbx_description
1 polymer ?
#
loop_
_entity_poly.entity_id
_entity_poly.type
_entity_poly.pdbx_seq_one_letter_code
_entity_poly.pdbx_strand_id
1 'polypeptide(L)'
;MPTCMVLEDREGNLLGARIASDGQWRFPQSDSVPERFATALVEFEDHRFYYHPGVDPAGLGRAMLQNIRNGHIVSGGSTLSMQVVRMARNNPPRTLWQKLVEMVLATRLELGYSKKEILALYASHAPFGGNVVGLEAASWRYFGKSPALLSWAEAAMLAVLPNSPALIHPGRNRDALMAKRNRLLARLQEAGHIDAFTCELAMEEPLPEAPHPLPRLAPHLLDRAYLEQVATGRYSRSRVRTTLNLALQRQLTSVLEYHQQRLRGIEVHNLAALVLDVESGEVLAYVGNVIGAGEQHGEEVDVIKAPRSTGSILKPMLYALMLQEGQILPQSLVPDIPMQLSGYRPENFNKDYDGAIPARRAVIRSLNVPMVRLLQLYGLEKFHY
;
A
#
# COMPACT_ATOMS: atom_id res chain seq x y z
N MET A 1 4.30 -10.34 -16.04
CA MET A 1 3.05 -9.56 -16.08
C MET A 1 3.26 -8.29 -15.26
N PRO A 2 2.64 -7.14 -15.60
CA PRO A 2 2.78 -5.93 -14.80
C PRO A 2 2.17 -6.13 -13.41
N THR A 3 2.70 -5.46 -12.39
CA THR A 3 2.19 -5.53 -11.00
C THR A 3 1.86 -4.14 -10.51
N CYS A 4 1.01 -4.06 -9.48
CA CYS A 4 0.72 -2.83 -8.76
C CYS A 4 1.97 -2.29 -8.11
N MET A 5 2.08 -0.96 -8.00
CA MET A 5 3.00 -0.37 -7.03
C MET A 5 2.34 -0.41 -5.66
N VAL A 6 3.03 -0.97 -4.67
CA VAL A 6 2.59 -1.10 -3.29
C VAL A 6 3.51 -0.27 -2.40
N LEU A 7 2.91 0.58 -1.55
CA LEU A 7 3.60 1.37 -0.55
C LEU A 7 3.34 0.78 0.84
N GLU A 8 4.40 0.55 1.60
CA GLU A 8 4.35 -0.04 2.94
C GLU A 8 5.00 0.86 3.97
N ASP A 9 4.57 0.73 5.21
CA ASP A 9 5.21 1.35 6.36
C ASP A 9 6.52 0.65 6.72
N ARG A 10 7.17 1.12 7.79
CA ARG A 10 8.42 0.52 8.28
C ARG A 10 8.28 -0.92 8.74
N GLU A 11 7.09 -1.42 9.02
CA GLU A 11 6.80 -2.79 9.50
C GLU A 11 6.29 -3.72 8.39
N GLY A 12 6.02 -3.20 7.18
CA GLY A 12 5.46 -3.96 6.06
C GLY A 12 3.93 -3.90 5.98
N ASN A 13 3.28 -3.03 6.75
CA ASN A 13 1.84 -2.80 6.65
C ASN A 13 1.51 -1.95 5.41
N LEU A 14 0.44 -2.32 4.70
CA LEU A 14 -0.01 -1.61 3.51
C LEU A 14 -0.47 -0.17 3.83
N LEU A 15 0.17 0.81 3.20
CA LEU A 15 -0.22 2.23 3.24
C LEU A 15 -1.07 2.64 2.04
N GLY A 16 -0.83 2.00 0.90
CA GLY A 16 -1.65 2.13 -0.30
C GLY A 16 -1.04 1.45 -1.51
N ALA A 17 -1.81 1.38 -2.59
CA ALA A 17 -1.35 0.78 -3.84
C ALA A 17 -1.91 1.47 -5.07
N ARG A 18 -1.12 1.46 -6.15
CA ARG A 18 -1.50 1.95 -7.47
C ARG A 18 -1.75 0.76 -8.40
N ILE A 19 -2.86 0.81 -9.13
CA ILE A 19 -3.28 -0.25 -10.04
C ILE A 19 -2.21 -0.53 -11.11
N ALA A 20 -2.07 -1.78 -11.54
CA ALA A 20 -1.14 -2.14 -12.60
C ALA A 20 -1.57 -1.52 -13.95
N SER A 21 -0.62 -1.39 -14.87
CA SER A 21 -0.86 -0.78 -16.19
C SER A 21 -1.87 -1.54 -17.08
N ASP A 22 -2.13 -2.82 -16.79
CA ASP A 22 -3.16 -3.64 -17.44
C ASP A 22 -4.54 -3.56 -16.74
N GLY A 23 -4.70 -2.66 -15.76
CA GLY A 23 -5.94 -2.47 -15.01
C GLY A 23 -6.22 -3.55 -13.96
N GLN A 24 -5.25 -4.40 -13.66
CA GLN A 24 -5.38 -5.47 -12.67
C GLN A 24 -4.84 -5.03 -11.30
N TRP A 25 -5.57 -5.36 -10.25
CA TRP A 25 -5.06 -5.39 -8.88
C TRP A 25 -4.24 -6.66 -8.70
N ARG A 26 -2.96 -6.57 -9.06
CA ARG A 26 -1.98 -7.66 -8.96
C ARG A 26 -0.80 -7.21 -8.13
N PHE A 27 -0.77 -7.57 -6.86
CA PHE A 27 0.32 -7.18 -5.98
C PHE A 27 1.61 -7.94 -6.34
N PRO A 28 2.80 -7.38 -6.03
CA PRO A 28 4.06 -8.08 -6.21
C PRO A 28 4.08 -9.37 -5.41
N GLN A 29 4.74 -10.40 -5.95
CA GLN A 29 4.82 -11.73 -5.33
C GLN A 29 5.23 -11.62 -3.85
N SER A 30 4.49 -12.33 -2.99
CA SER A 30 4.87 -12.50 -1.59
C SER A 30 5.70 -13.77 -1.44
N ASP A 31 6.67 -13.72 -0.52
CA ASP A 31 7.56 -14.86 -0.22
C ASP A 31 6.86 -15.93 0.62
N SER A 32 5.69 -15.61 1.21
CA SER A 32 4.98 -16.52 2.10
C SER A 32 3.49 -16.55 1.83
N VAL A 33 2.89 -17.71 2.11
CA VAL A 33 1.45 -17.94 2.03
C VAL A 33 0.97 -18.29 3.42
N PRO A 34 -0.07 -17.61 3.94
CA PRO A 34 -0.66 -17.95 5.23
C PRO A 34 -1.10 -19.39 5.29
N GLU A 35 -0.85 -20.04 6.43
CA GLU A 35 -1.13 -21.48 6.62
C GLU A 35 -2.58 -21.84 6.35
N ARG A 36 -3.54 -21.07 6.87
CA ARG A 36 -4.98 -21.31 6.66
C ARG A 36 -5.35 -21.37 5.18
N PHE A 37 -4.81 -20.45 4.37
CA PHE A 37 -5.04 -20.44 2.93
C PHE A 37 -4.31 -21.59 2.23
N ALA A 38 -3.06 -21.86 2.58
CA ALA A 38 -2.29 -22.97 2.01
C ALA A 38 -3.00 -24.32 2.24
N THR A 39 -3.45 -24.57 3.47
CA THR A 39 -4.18 -25.79 3.84
C THR A 39 -5.53 -25.86 3.10
N ALA A 40 -6.31 -24.78 3.10
CA ALA A 40 -7.59 -24.75 2.38
C ALA A 40 -7.42 -24.98 0.87
N LEU A 41 -6.38 -24.41 0.27
CA LEU A 41 -6.09 -24.54 -1.15
C LEU A 41 -5.64 -25.96 -1.52
N VAL A 42 -4.73 -26.55 -0.74
CA VAL A 42 -4.27 -27.92 -0.95
C VAL A 42 -5.44 -28.88 -0.79
N GLU A 43 -6.26 -28.74 0.25
CA GLU A 43 -7.42 -29.61 0.47
C GLU A 43 -8.48 -29.48 -0.64
N PHE A 44 -8.64 -28.28 -1.20
CA PHE A 44 -9.62 -28.04 -2.25
C PHE A 44 -9.17 -28.49 -3.64
N GLU A 45 -7.96 -28.11 -4.05
CA GLU A 45 -7.45 -28.29 -5.42
C GLU A 45 -6.66 -29.58 -5.58
N ASP A 46 -5.84 -29.94 -4.60
CA ASP A 46 -4.78 -30.93 -4.77
C ASP A 46 -4.38 -31.59 -3.44
N HIS A 47 -5.26 -32.42 -2.87
CA HIS A 47 -5.07 -33.04 -1.55
C HIS A 47 -3.73 -33.81 -1.41
N ARG A 48 -3.15 -34.28 -2.52
CA ARG A 48 -1.86 -35.00 -2.53
C ARG A 48 -0.69 -34.14 -2.98
N PHE A 49 -0.84 -32.82 -2.98
CA PHE A 49 0.15 -31.88 -3.48
C PHE A 49 1.57 -32.17 -2.99
N TYR A 50 1.74 -32.50 -1.71
CA TYR A 50 3.06 -32.76 -1.13
C TYR A 50 3.69 -34.10 -1.51
N TYR A 51 2.92 -35.02 -2.11
CA TYR A 51 3.34 -36.41 -2.36
C TYR A 51 3.63 -36.74 -3.82
N HIS A 52 3.42 -35.80 -4.75
CA HIS A 52 3.68 -36.04 -6.18
C HIS A 52 4.63 -34.99 -6.79
N PRO A 53 5.43 -35.35 -7.81
CA PRO A 53 6.35 -34.42 -8.49
C PRO A 53 5.62 -33.69 -9.64
N GLY A 54 4.60 -32.90 -9.31
CA GLY A 54 3.89 -32.04 -10.29
C GLY A 54 2.68 -32.65 -10.98
N VAL A 55 2.62 -33.97 -11.19
CA VAL A 55 1.42 -34.66 -11.70
C VAL A 55 1.02 -35.75 -10.73
N ASP A 56 -0.27 -35.86 -10.41
CA ASP A 56 -0.83 -36.93 -9.58
C ASP A 56 -1.42 -38.04 -10.47
N PRO A 57 -0.72 -39.17 -10.69
CA PRO A 57 -1.20 -40.23 -11.57
C PRO A 57 -2.46 -40.90 -11.03
N ALA A 58 -2.55 -41.08 -9.71
CA ALA A 58 -3.72 -41.67 -9.08
C ALA A 58 -4.91 -40.70 -9.12
N GLY A 59 -4.67 -39.39 -9.09
CA GLY A 59 -5.70 -38.35 -9.16
C GLY A 59 -6.26 -38.29 -10.57
N LEU A 60 -5.37 -38.36 -11.57
CA LEU A 60 -5.73 -38.44 -12.97
C LEU A 60 -6.54 -39.71 -13.28
N GLY A 61 -6.11 -40.87 -12.77
CA GLY A 61 -6.83 -42.14 -12.95
C GLY A 61 -8.23 -42.12 -12.31
N ARG A 62 -8.36 -41.58 -11.10
CA ARG A 62 -9.66 -41.40 -10.43
C ARG A 62 -10.59 -40.48 -11.22
N ALA A 63 -10.07 -39.36 -11.71
CA ALA A 63 -10.82 -38.40 -12.51
C ALA A 63 -11.28 -39.01 -13.84
N MET A 64 -10.40 -39.77 -14.52
CA MET A 64 -10.77 -40.50 -15.73
C MET A 64 -11.89 -41.51 -15.48
N LEU A 65 -11.80 -42.32 -14.42
CA LEU A 65 -12.83 -43.29 -14.08
C LEU A 65 -14.19 -42.63 -13.78
N GLN A 66 -14.18 -41.50 -13.05
CA GLN A 66 -15.40 -40.73 -12.77
C GLN A 66 -16.01 -40.12 -14.04
N ASN A 67 -15.19 -39.59 -14.94
CA ASN A 67 -15.67 -38.99 -16.18
C ASN A 67 -16.27 -40.04 -17.12
N ILE A 68 -15.68 -41.25 -17.17
CA ILE A 68 -16.23 -42.39 -17.92
C ILE A 68 -17.56 -42.84 -17.33
N ARG A 69 -17.65 -42.99 -16.00
CA ARG A 69 -18.88 -43.42 -15.32
C ARG A 69 -20.04 -42.43 -15.49
N ASN A 70 -19.75 -41.13 -15.46
CA ASN A 70 -20.78 -40.09 -15.53
C ASN A 70 -21.08 -39.61 -16.95
N GLY A 71 -20.31 -40.02 -17.96
CA GLY A 71 -20.52 -39.62 -19.36
C GLY A 71 -20.23 -38.15 -19.68
N HIS A 72 -19.76 -37.38 -18.70
CA HIS A 72 -19.35 -35.98 -18.84
C HIS A 72 -18.22 -35.67 -17.84
N ILE A 73 -17.52 -34.54 -18.03
CA ILE A 73 -16.40 -34.16 -17.16
C ILE A 73 -16.94 -33.68 -15.80
N VAL A 74 -16.74 -34.49 -14.75
CA VAL A 74 -17.19 -34.20 -13.38
C VAL A 74 -16.03 -33.74 -12.49
N SER A 75 -14.83 -34.30 -12.68
CA SER A 75 -13.64 -33.92 -11.92
C SER A 75 -12.43 -33.66 -12.83
N GLY A 76 -11.70 -32.59 -12.51
CA GLY A 76 -10.46 -32.23 -13.19
C GLY A 76 -9.26 -32.85 -12.48
N GLY A 77 -8.42 -33.58 -13.21
CA GLY A 77 -7.16 -34.12 -12.70
C GLY A 77 -5.97 -33.16 -12.89
N SER A 78 -6.14 -31.87 -12.65
CA SER A 78 -5.07 -30.87 -12.78
C SER A 78 -4.54 -30.50 -11.40
N THR A 79 -3.23 -30.63 -11.19
CA THR A 79 -2.54 -30.30 -9.94
C THR A 79 -2.28 -28.79 -9.81
N LEU A 80 -1.93 -28.33 -8.61
CA LEU A 80 -1.55 -26.92 -8.40
C LEU A 80 -0.37 -26.51 -9.29
N SER A 81 0.63 -27.37 -9.45
CA SER A 81 1.81 -27.12 -10.29
C SER A 81 1.44 -26.97 -11.76
N MET A 82 0.50 -27.77 -12.27
CA MET A 82 -0.04 -27.59 -13.63
C MET A 82 -0.77 -26.26 -13.77
N GLN A 83 -1.54 -25.85 -12.75
CA GLN A 83 -2.24 -24.58 -12.76
C GLN A 83 -1.27 -23.39 -12.76
N VAL A 84 -0.17 -23.44 -12.00
CA VAL A 84 0.89 -22.42 -12.02
C VAL A 84 1.49 -22.29 -13.41
N VAL A 85 1.88 -23.41 -14.02
CA VAL A 85 2.44 -23.43 -15.39
C VAL A 85 1.45 -22.85 -16.40
N ARG A 86 0.17 -23.22 -16.28
CA ARG A 86 -0.87 -22.71 -17.18
C ARG A 86 -1.00 -21.19 -17.09
N MET A 87 -1.00 -20.65 -15.88
CA MET A 87 -1.06 -19.19 -15.65
C MET A 87 0.19 -18.48 -16.18
N ALA A 88 1.38 -19.05 -15.95
CA ALA A 88 2.64 -18.52 -16.48
C ALA A 88 2.67 -18.47 -18.03
N ARG A 89 1.91 -19.35 -18.69
CA ARG A 89 1.78 -19.42 -20.16
C ARG A 89 0.59 -18.64 -20.71
N ASN A 90 0.05 -17.68 -19.96
CA ASN A 90 -1.12 -16.88 -20.35
C ASN A 90 -2.39 -17.70 -20.64
N ASN A 91 -2.61 -18.79 -19.91
CA ASN A 91 -3.83 -19.61 -19.96
C ASN A 91 -4.24 -20.05 -21.39
N PRO A 92 -3.43 -20.90 -22.06
CA PRO A 92 -3.75 -21.40 -23.39
C PRO A 92 -5.07 -22.20 -23.42
N PRO A 93 -5.69 -22.39 -24.60
CA PRO A 93 -6.96 -23.12 -24.73
C PRO A 93 -6.86 -24.55 -24.20
N ARG A 94 -7.97 -25.05 -23.63
CA ARG A 94 -8.04 -26.36 -22.97
C ARG A 94 -8.06 -27.50 -23.99
N THR A 95 -6.88 -27.85 -24.51
CA THR A 95 -6.68 -29.01 -25.39
C THR A 95 -5.85 -30.10 -24.71
N LEU A 96 -6.00 -31.35 -25.16
CA LEU A 96 -5.21 -32.48 -24.65
C LEU A 96 -3.70 -32.24 -24.84
N TRP A 97 -3.32 -31.60 -25.95
CA TRP A 97 -1.94 -31.21 -26.21
C TRP A 97 -1.42 -30.20 -25.19
N GLN A 98 -2.18 -29.15 -24.89
CA GLN A 98 -1.77 -28.17 -23.88
C GLN A 98 -1.67 -28.81 -22.49
N LYS A 99 -2.55 -29.76 -22.17
CA LYS A 99 -2.49 -30.52 -20.93
C LYS A 99 -1.21 -31.38 -20.83
N LEU A 100 -0.77 -32.00 -21.93
CA LEU A 100 0.53 -32.70 -21.98
C LEU A 100 1.71 -31.75 -21.72
N VAL A 101 1.69 -30.57 -22.35
CA VAL A 101 2.72 -29.55 -22.13
C VAL A 101 2.71 -29.05 -20.67
N GLU A 102 1.53 -28.84 -20.08
CA GLU A 102 1.38 -28.49 -18.67
C GLU A 102 1.98 -29.56 -17.75
N MET A 103 1.74 -30.84 -18.02
CA MET A 103 2.32 -31.94 -17.23
C MET A 103 3.84 -31.94 -17.27
N VAL A 104 4.45 -31.86 -18.46
CA VAL A 104 5.92 -31.85 -18.61
C VAL A 104 6.55 -30.65 -17.91
N LEU A 105 5.97 -29.47 -18.09
CA LEU A 105 6.47 -28.24 -17.47
C LEU A 105 6.21 -28.19 -15.96
N ALA A 106 5.13 -28.80 -15.47
CA ALA A 106 4.85 -28.89 -14.04
C ALA A 106 5.87 -29.78 -13.34
N THR A 107 6.24 -30.92 -13.94
CA THR A 107 7.34 -31.75 -13.44
C THR A 107 8.66 -30.99 -13.45
N ARG A 108 8.95 -30.22 -14.52
CA ARG A 108 10.15 -29.36 -14.56
C ARG A 108 10.14 -28.28 -13.46
N LEU A 109 8.99 -27.66 -13.19
CA LEU A 109 8.83 -26.66 -12.14
C LEU A 109 9.19 -27.25 -10.77
N GLU A 110 8.70 -28.46 -10.48
CA GLU A 110 8.93 -29.18 -9.21
C GLU A 110 10.36 -29.65 -8.99
N LEU A 111 11.15 -29.75 -10.06
CA LEU A 111 12.59 -30.02 -9.95
C LEU A 111 13.40 -28.77 -9.58
N GLY A 112 12.86 -27.57 -9.82
CA GLY A 112 13.55 -26.30 -9.57
C GLY A 112 13.01 -25.49 -8.40
N TYR A 113 11.79 -25.77 -7.94
CA TYR A 113 11.11 -25.02 -6.89
C TYR A 113 10.56 -25.97 -5.82
N SER A 114 10.64 -25.55 -4.57
CA SER A 114 9.99 -26.21 -3.45
C SER A 114 8.47 -26.07 -3.50
N LYS A 115 7.76 -26.97 -2.81
CA LYS A 115 6.30 -26.91 -2.67
C LYS A 115 5.79 -25.58 -2.12
N LYS A 116 6.54 -24.97 -1.19
CA LYS A 116 6.22 -23.65 -0.62
C LYS A 116 6.32 -22.55 -1.68
N GLU A 117 7.36 -22.56 -2.49
CA GLU A 117 7.52 -21.58 -3.58
C GLU A 117 6.45 -21.76 -4.66
N ILE A 118 6.07 -22.99 -4.99
CA ILE A 118 4.99 -23.27 -5.94
C ILE A 118 3.65 -22.74 -5.40
N LEU A 119 3.36 -22.91 -4.12
CA LEU A 119 2.18 -22.32 -3.48
C LEU A 119 2.22 -20.79 -3.51
N ALA A 120 3.39 -20.17 -3.24
CA ALA A 120 3.56 -18.72 -3.32
C ALA A 120 3.35 -18.19 -4.75
N LEU A 121 3.86 -18.90 -5.75
CA LEU A 121 3.65 -18.59 -7.17
C LEU A 121 2.16 -18.69 -7.53
N TYR A 122 1.48 -19.76 -7.10
CA TYR A 122 0.04 -19.91 -7.30
C TYR A 122 -0.73 -18.77 -6.64
N ALA A 123 -0.51 -18.58 -5.33
CA ALA A 123 -1.19 -17.57 -4.53
C ALA A 123 -1.01 -16.17 -5.10
N SER A 124 0.14 -15.86 -5.73
CA SER A 124 0.40 -14.52 -6.29
C SER A 124 -0.22 -14.29 -7.68
N HIS A 125 -0.54 -15.36 -8.43
CA HIS A 125 -0.98 -15.26 -9.83
C HIS A 125 -2.41 -15.75 -10.08
N ALA A 126 -3.03 -16.43 -9.11
CA ALA A 126 -4.38 -16.94 -9.24
C ALA A 126 -5.41 -15.80 -9.41
N PRO A 127 -6.39 -15.92 -10.32
CA PRO A 127 -7.45 -14.94 -10.50
C PRO A 127 -8.54 -15.14 -9.43
N PHE A 128 -8.89 -14.10 -8.66
CA PHE A 128 -9.94 -14.19 -7.64
C PHE A 128 -11.27 -13.55 -8.07
N GLY A 129 -11.31 -12.98 -9.28
CA GLY A 129 -12.51 -12.46 -9.94
C GLY A 129 -12.43 -10.95 -10.20
N GLY A 130 -13.23 -10.47 -11.16
CA GLY A 130 -13.14 -9.10 -11.66
C GLY A 130 -11.72 -8.79 -12.15
N ASN A 131 -11.15 -7.70 -11.65
CA ASN A 131 -9.77 -7.30 -11.93
C ASN A 131 -8.79 -7.63 -10.79
N VAL A 132 -9.07 -8.65 -9.96
CA VAL A 132 -8.26 -8.99 -8.79
C VAL A 132 -7.46 -10.26 -9.04
N VAL A 133 -6.13 -10.16 -8.93
CA VAL A 133 -5.19 -11.26 -9.15
C VAL A 133 -4.24 -11.36 -7.95
N GLY A 134 -4.14 -12.56 -7.41
CA GLY A 134 -3.31 -12.85 -6.26
C GLY A 134 -4.04 -12.71 -4.92
N LEU A 135 -3.63 -13.53 -3.96
CA LEU A 135 -4.21 -13.68 -2.62
C LEU A 135 -4.16 -12.38 -1.84
N GLU A 136 -3.03 -11.67 -1.90
CA GLU A 136 -2.85 -10.43 -1.14
C GLU A 136 -3.79 -9.34 -1.62
N ALA A 137 -3.88 -9.13 -2.92
CA ALA A 137 -4.84 -8.21 -3.51
C ALA A 137 -6.29 -8.62 -3.19
N ALA A 138 -6.60 -9.93 -3.26
CA ALA A 138 -7.93 -10.45 -2.93
C ALA A 138 -8.31 -10.26 -1.46
N SER A 139 -7.38 -10.50 -0.53
CA SER A 139 -7.59 -10.32 0.91
C SER A 139 -7.93 -8.86 1.24
N TRP A 140 -7.15 -7.91 0.68
CA TRP A 140 -7.42 -6.49 0.88
C TRP A 140 -8.70 -6.04 0.19
N ARG A 141 -8.98 -6.50 -1.04
CA ARG A 141 -10.16 -6.08 -1.79
C ARG A 141 -11.46 -6.66 -1.25
N TYR A 142 -11.47 -7.88 -0.74
CA TYR A 142 -12.71 -8.51 -0.27
C TYR A 142 -12.90 -8.43 1.24
N PHE A 143 -11.82 -8.32 2.02
CA PHE A 143 -11.90 -8.33 3.48
C PHE A 143 -11.20 -7.15 4.16
N GLY A 144 -10.55 -6.27 3.40
CA GLY A 144 -9.92 -5.06 3.95
C GLY A 144 -8.74 -5.33 4.90
N LYS A 145 -8.11 -6.50 4.81
CA LYS A 145 -7.04 -6.92 5.72
C LYS A 145 -5.97 -7.77 5.05
N SER A 146 -4.83 -7.91 5.73
CA SER A 146 -3.71 -8.77 5.29
C SER A 146 -4.12 -10.25 5.24
N PRO A 147 -3.60 -11.04 4.26
CA PRO A 147 -3.84 -12.48 4.18
C PRO A 147 -3.55 -13.25 5.47
N ALA A 148 -2.58 -12.79 6.26
CA ALA A 148 -2.21 -13.43 7.52
C ALA A 148 -3.34 -13.36 8.58
N LEU A 149 -4.29 -12.43 8.43
CA LEU A 149 -5.40 -12.21 9.36
C LEU A 149 -6.72 -12.83 8.88
N LEU A 150 -6.69 -13.63 7.81
CA LEU A 150 -7.87 -14.29 7.29
C LEU A 150 -8.39 -15.36 8.24
N SER A 151 -9.70 -15.42 8.44
CA SER A 151 -10.39 -16.52 9.11
C SER A 151 -10.36 -17.79 8.24
N TRP A 152 -10.78 -18.93 8.80
CA TRP A 152 -10.95 -20.16 8.01
C TRP A 152 -12.04 -20.00 6.94
N ALA A 153 -13.12 -19.28 7.23
CA ALA A 153 -14.19 -19.04 6.27
C ALA A 153 -13.70 -18.21 5.08
N GLU A 154 -12.94 -17.15 5.36
CA GLU A 154 -12.39 -16.26 4.33
C GLU A 154 -11.30 -16.96 3.53
N ALA A 155 -10.39 -17.70 4.18
CA ALA A 155 -9.37 -18.49 3.51
C ALA A 155 -9.98 -19.56 2.61
N ALA A 156 -10.99 -20.30 3.09
CA ALA A 156 -11.71 -21.31 2.30
C ALA A 156 -12.45 -20.68 1.12
N MET A 157 -13.07 -19.52 1.31
CA MET A 157 -13.70 -18.79 0.21
C MET A 157 -12.68 -18.41 -0.86
N LEU A 158 -11.55 -17.82 -0.48
CA LEU A 158 -10.49 -17.46 -1.42
C LEU A 158 -9.92 -18.70 -2.11
N ALA A 159 -9.79 -19.85 -1.43
CA ALA A 159 -9.27 -21.08 -2.04
C ALA A 159 -10.19 -21.60 -3.17
N VAL A 160 -11.50 -21.38 -3.05
CA VAL A 160 -12.51 -21.85 -4.03
C VAL A 160 -12.59 -20.95 -5.29
N LEU A 161 -12.29 -19.66 -5.14
CA LEU A 161 -12.51 -18.66 -6.19
C LEU A 161 -11.68 -18.86 -7.48
N PRO A 162 -10.39 -19.23 -7.45
CA PRO A 162 -9.57 -19.41 -8.65
C PRO A 162 -10.19 -20.32 -9.71
N ASN A 163 -10.87 -21.38 -9.28
CA ASN A 163 -11.55 -22.31 -10.17
C ASN A 163 -12.88 -21.78 -10.72
N SER A 164 -13.48 -20.78 -10.09
CA SER A 164 -14.74 -20.18 -10.54
C SER A 164 -14.79 -18.68 -10.22
N PRO A 165 -13.94 -17.84 -10.84
CA PRO A 165 -13.80 -16.43 -10.43
C PRO A 165 -15.08 -15.62 -10.61
N ALA A 166 -15.96 -16.02 -11.53
CA ALA A 166 -17.27 -15.38 -11.76
C ALA A 166 -18.26 -15.53 -10.59
N LEU A 167 -17.97 -16.37 -9.60
CA LEU A 167 -18.83 -16.54 -8.42
C LEU A 167 -18.77 -15.35 -7.46
N ILE A 168 -17.72 -14.52 -7.53
CA ILE A 168 -17.54 -13.39 -6.61
C ILE A 168 -18.56 -12.27 -6.81
N HIS A 169 -19.24 -12.22 -7.96
CA HIS A 169 -20.17 -11.13 -8.27
C HIS A 169 -21.37 -11.12 -7.31
N PRO A 170 -21.60 -10.02 -6.57
CA PRO A 170 -22.73 -9.89 -5.66
C PRO A 170 -24.06 -10.10 -6.38
N GLY A 171 -24.99 -10.82 -5.74
CA GLY A 171 -26.33 -11.10 -6.26
C GLY A 171 -26.47 -12.50 -6.87
N ARG A 172 -25.92 -12.73 -8.08
CA ARG A 172 -26.34 -13.89 -8.90
C ARG A 172 -25.85 -15.25 -8.40
N ASN A 173 -24.70 -15.29 -7.73
CA ASN A 173 -23.96 -16.54 -7.47
C ASN A 173 -23.60 -16.74 -5.98
N ARG A 174 -24.17 -15.94 -5.06
CA ARG A 174 -23.79 -15.97 -3.63
C ARG A 174 -24.06 -17.32 -2.99
N ASP A 175 -25.23 -17.90 -3.22
CA ASP A 175 -25.60 -19.20 -2.63
C ASP A 175 -24.67 -20.31 -3.12
N ALA A 176 -24.30 -20.28 -4.41
CA ALA A 176 -23.36 -21.22 -5.00
C ALA A 176 -21.95 -21.08 -4.41
N LEU A 177 -21.50 -19.85 -4.16
CA LEU A 177 -20.22 -19.58 -3.51
C LEU A 177 -20.22 -20.04 -2.05
N MET A 178 -21.29 -19.73 -1.31
CA MET A 178 -21.47 -20.13 0.09
C MET A 178 -21.48 -21.66 0.22
N ALA A 179 -22.24 -22.35 -0.65
CA ALA A 179 -22.27 -23.81 -0.68
C ALA A 179 -20.91 -24.43 -1.04
N LYS A 180 -20.11 -23.81 -1.92
CA LYS A 180 -18.75 -24.29 -2.20
C LYS A 180 -17.81 -24.07 -1.02
N ARG A 181 -17.82 -22.89 -0.40
CA ARG A 181 -17.05 -22.57 0.80
C ARG A 181 -17.37 -23.54 1.94
N ASN A 182 -18.65 -23.72 2.26
CA ASN A 182 -19.08 -24.58 3.37
C ASN A 182 -18.74 -26.05 3.13
N ARG A 183 -18.79 -26.52 1.87
CA ARG A 183 -18.29 -27.87 1.52
C ARG A 183 -16.79 -28.02 1.75
N LEU A 184 -16.00 -27.00 1.47
CA LEU A 184 -14.56 -27.03 1.77
C LEU A 184 -14.31 -26.99 3.28
N LEU A 185 -15.05 -26.18 4.04
CA LEU A 185 -14.96 -26.16 5.51
C LEU A 185 -15.27 -27.54 6.12
N ALA A 186 -16.32 -28.21 5.65
CA ALA A 186 -16.64 -29.58 6.08
C ALA A 186 -15.50 -30.57 5.78
N ARG A 187 -14.87 -30.48 4.59
CA ARG A 187 -13.71 -31.30 4.26
C ARG A 187 -12.50 -31.01 5.15
N LEU A 188 -12.23 -29.75 5.45
CA LEU A 188 -11.16 -29.35 6.37
C LEU A 188 -11.38 -29.94 7.77
N GLN A 189 -12.63 -30.01 8.23
CA GLN A 189 -13.00 -30.65 9.48
C GLN A 189 -12.81 -32.18 9.41
N GLU A 190 -13.30 -32.83 8.35
CA GLU A 190 -13.15 -34.28 8.14
C GLU A 190 -11.67 -34.71 8.07
N ALA A 191 -10.82 -33.86 7.47
CA ALA A 191 -9.37 -34.06 7.40
C ALA A 191 -8.64 -33.73 8.72
N GLY A 192 -9.34 -33.19 9.73
CA GLY A 192 -8.78 -32.86 11.03
C GLY A 192 -7.97 -31.56 11.09
N HIS A 193 -8.10 -30.68 10.09
CA HIS A 193 -7.43 -29.37 10.10
C HIS A 193 -8.11 -28.34 11.01
N ILE A 194 -9.42 -28.49 11.23
CA ILE A 194 -10.22 -27.67 12.15
C ILE A 194 -11.13 -28.56 12.98
N ASP A 195 -11.46 -28.13 14.20
CA ASP A 195 -12.44 -28.82 15.04
C ASP A 195 -13.89 -28.48 14.64
N ALA A 196 -14.84 -29.24 15.19
CA ALA A 196 -16.26 -29.08 14.86
C ALA A 196 -16.77 -27.68 15.21
N PHE A 197 -16.35 -27.13 16.34
CA PHE A 197 -16.77 -25.81 16.79
C PHE A 197 -16.25 -24.69 15.87
N THR A 198 -14.97 -24.74 15.47
CA THR A 198 -14.41 -23.77 14.51
C THR A 198 -15.08 -23.90 13.15
N CYS A 199 -15.40 -25.12 12.71
CA CYS A 199 -16.11 -25.35 11.45
C CYS A 199 -17.50 -24.71 11.46
N GLU A 200 -18.27 -24.94 12.52
CA GLU A 200 -19.61 -24.35 12.71
C GLU A 200 -19.53 -22.81 12.68
N LEU A 201 -18.64 -22.23 13.49
CA LEU A 201 -18.44 -20.77 13.53
C LEU A 201 -18.02 -20.20 12.16
N ALA A 202 -17.12 -20.88 11.45
CA ALA A 202 -16.68 -20.46 10.11
C ALA A 202 -17.80 -20.56 9.06
N MET A 203 -18.74 -21.50 9.21
CA MET A 203 -19.90 -21.59 8.31
C MET A 203 -20.90 -20.45 8.51
N GLU A 204 -21.00 -19.90 9.72
CA GLU A 204 -21.84 -18.76 10.06
C GLU A 204 -21.28 -17.42 9.56
N GLU A 205 -19.98 -17.32 9.31
CA GLU A 205 -19.38 -16.09 8.79
C GLU A 205 -20.02 -15.69 7.44
N PRO A 206 -20.40 -14.40 7.25
CA PRO A 206 -21.02 -13.95 6.02
C PRO A 206 -20.01 -13.91 4.86
N LEU A 207 -20.50 -14.06 3.63
CA LEU A 207 -19.68 -13.76 2.45
C LEU A 207 -19.51 -12.23 2.34
N PRO A 208 -18.33 -11.75 1.88
CA PRO A 208 -18.06 -10.33 1.71
C PRO A 208 -19.04 -9.71 0.72
N GLU A 209 -19.29 -8.42 0.88
CA GLU A 209 -20.20 -7.66 0.03
C GLU A 209 -19.45 -7.07 -1.19
N ALA A 210 -19.57 -5.76 -1.40
CA ALA A 210 -18.81 -5.06 -2.42
C ALA A 210 -17.31 -5.00 -2.04
N PRO A 211 -16.40 -4.98 -3.04
CA PRO A 211 -14.98 -4.84 -2.76
C PRO A 211 -14.64 -3.54 -2.00
N HIS A 212 -13.84 -3.66 -0.93
CA HIS A 212 -13.34 -2.54 -0.15
C HIS A 212 -12.34 -1.69 -0.95
N PRO A 213 -12.36 -0.35 -0.79
CA PRO A 213 -11.26 0.48 -1.27
C PRO A 213 -9.96 0.07 -0.57
N LEU A 214 -8.84 0.15 -1.29
CA LEU A 214 -7.54 -0.06 -0.66
C LEU A 214 -7.23 1.11 0.29
N PRO A 215 -6.40 0.89 1.32
CA PRO A 215 -5.89 1.99 2.14
C PRO A 215 -5.29 3.10 1.27
N ARG A 216 -5.61 4.35 1.59
CA ARG A 216 -5.06 5.54 0.93
C ARG A 216 -4.45 6.47 1.97
N LEU A 217 -3.47 5.96 2.72
CA LEU A 217 -2.92 6.66 3.89
C LEU A 217 -1.84 7.69 3.53
N ALA A 218 -1.12 7.49 2.43
CA ALA A 218 -0.07 8.40 1.95
C ALA A 218 -0.07 8.49 0.40
N PRO A 219 -1.15 8.96 -0.25
CA PRO A 219 -1.30 8.93 -1.70
C PRO A 219 -0.23 9.76 -2.43
N HIS A 220 0.09 10.96 -1.96
CA HIS A 220 1.12 11.81 -2.58
C HIS A 220 2.51 11.16 -2.54
N LEU A 221 2.83 10.46 -1.44
CA LEU A 221 4.08 9.71 -1.34
C LEU A 221 4.09 8.50 -2.28
N LEU A 222 2.96 7.80 -2.41
CA LEU A 222 2.80 6.70 -3.36
C LEU A 222 2.99 7.18 -4.81
N ASP A 223 2.39 8.29 -5.19
CA ASP A 223 2.53 8.87 -6.53
C ASP A 223 3.94 9.36 -6.79
N ARG A 224 4.59 9.97 -5.80
CA ARG A 224 6.00 10.33 -5.88
C ARG A 224 6.89 9.12 -6.08
N ALA A 225 6.72 8.07 -5.28
CA ALA A 225 7.48 6.83 -5.42
C ALA A 225 7.29 6.23 -6.82
N TYR A 226 6.07 6.28 -7.35
CA TYR A 226 5.77 5.83 -8.70
C TYR A 226 6.53 6.62 -9.77
N LEU A 227 6.46 7.95 -9.72
CA LEU A 227 7.14 8.82 -10.69
C LEU A 227 8.66 8.67 -10.62
N GLU A 228 9.24 8.58 -9.42
CA GLU A 228 10.69 8.36 -9.24
C GLU A 228 11.15 7.02 -9.85
N GLN A 229 10.34 5.95 -9.71
CA GLN A 229 10.67 4.67 -10.33
C GLN A 229 10.52 4.66 -11.85
N VAL A 230 9.48 5.32 -12.37
CA VAL A 230 9.30 5.50 -13.82
C VAL A 230 10.48 6.26 -14.41
N ALA A 231 10.91 7.36 -13.77
CA ALA A 231 12.03 8.18 -14.23
C ALA A 231 13.37 7.43 -14.23
N THR A 232 13.58 6.53 -13.27
CA THR A 232 14.82 5.75 -13.15
C THR A 232 14.82 4.47 -13.99
N GLY A 233 13.73 4.14 -14.69
CA GLY A 233 13.57 2.89 -15.44
C GLY A 233 13.53 1.64 -14.55
N ARG A 234 13.39 1.80 -13.23
CA ARG A 234 13.39 0.71 -12.23
C ARG A 234 11.99 0.21 -11.93
N TYR A 235 11.17 0.04 -12.96
CA TYR A 235 9.78 -0.44 -12.85
C TYR A 235 9.66 -1.86 -12.24
N SER A 236 10.78 -2.53 -11.96
CA SER A 236 10.84 -3.80 -11.27
C SER A 236 10.64 -3.72 -9.75
N ARG A 237 10.74 -2.53 -9.12
CA ARG A 237 10.55 -2.38 -7.66
C ARG A 237 9.11 -2.04 -7.30
N SER A 238 8.19 -2.93 -7.65
CA SER A 238 6.76 -2.73 -7.43
C SER A 238 6.31 -2.76 -5.96
N ARG A 239 7.20 -3.04 -5.00
CA ARG A 239 6.96 -2.88 -3.56
C ARG A 239 7.98 -1.91 -2.95
N VAL A 240 7.50 -0.86 -2.27
CA VAL A 240 8.31 0.20 -1.65
C VAL A 240 8.02 0.24 -0.16
N ARG A 241 9.01 -0.18 0.64
CA ARG A 241 8.98 -0.03 2.10
C ARG A 241 9.51 1.34 2.49
N THR A 242 8.74 2.06 3.29
CA THR A 242 9.08 3.41 3.76
C THR A 242 9.54 3.39 5.22
N THR A 243 9.95 4.56 5.73
CA THR A 243 10.21 4.79 7.15
C THR A 243 8.94 5.21 7.91
N LEU A 244 7.79 5.33 7.23
CA LEU A 244 6.57 5.81 7.87
C LEU A 244 6.15 4.89 9.02
N ASN A 245 5.64 5.47 10.10
CA ASN A 245 4.99 4.74 11.17
C ASN A 245 3.47 4.80 10.95
N LEU A 246 2.82 3.64 10.84
CA LEU A 246 1.39 3.57 10.50
C LEU A 246 0.49 4.30 11.52
N ALA A 247 0.77 4.17 12.82
CA ALA A 247 -0.02 4.80 13.87
C ALA A 247 0.10 6.33 13.79
N LEU A 248 1.34 6.83 13.66
CA LEU A 248 1.61 8.26 13.52
C LEU A 248 1.01 8.83 12.24
N GLN A 249 1.12 8.11 11.12
CA GLN A 249 0.51 8.50 9.85
C GLN A 249 -0.99 8.69 10.00
N ARG A 250 -1.70 7.70 10.57
CA ARG A 250 -3.15 7.79 10.80
C ARG A 250 -3.52 8.95 11.71
N GLN A 251 -2.80 9.12 12.82
CA GLN A 251 -3.04 10.22 13.76
C GLN A 251 -2.85 11.58 13.08
N LEU A 252 -1.77 11.76 12.31
CA LEU A 252 -1.51 13.00 11.59
C LEU A 252 -2.58 13.30 10.55
N THR A 253 -2.99 12.30 9.77
CA THR A 253 -4.09 12.43 8.80
C THR A 253 -5.38 12.90 9.49
N SER A 254 -5.79 12.25 10.59
CA SER A 254 -7.01 12.64 11.32
C SER A 254 -6.95 14.05 11.89
N VAL A 255 -5.79 14.48 12.41
CA VAL A 255 -5.60 15.86 12.90
C VAL A 255 -5.76 16.87 11.77
N LEU A 256 -5.12 16.62 10.62
CA LEU A 256 -5.21 17.51 9.47
C LEU A 256 -6.61 17.56 8.88
N GLU A 257 -7.31 16.44 8.74
CA GLU A 257 -8.70 16.39 8.27
C GLU A 257 -9.63 17.20 9.18
N TYR A 258 -9.49 17.04 10.50
CA TYR A 258 -10.26 17.81 11.47
C TYR A 258 -10.03 19.32 11.33
N HIS A 259 -8.76 19.75 11.19
CA HIS A 259 -8.44 21.16 11.00
C HIS A 259 -8.90 21.69 9.65
N GLN A 260 -8.78 20.91 8.57
CA GLN A 260 -9.24 21.27 7.24
C GLN A 260 -10.75 21.53 7.23
N GLN A 261 -11.53 20.68 7.88
CA GLN A 261 -12.98 20.84 7.96
C GLN A 261 -13.41 22.15 8.65
N ARG A 262 -12.61 22.65 9.60
CA ARG A 262 -12.85 23.94 10.27
C ARG A 262 -12.39 25.12 9.44
N LEU A 263 -11.23 24.98 8.81
CA LEU A 263 -10.56 26.05 8.07
C LEU A 263 -11.18 26.29 6.67
N ARG A 264 -11.88 25.31 6.10
CA ARG A 264 -12.61 25.49 4.84
C ARG A 264 -13.65 26.61 4.89
N GLY A 265 -14.19 26.92 6.07
CA GLY A 265 -15.14 28.03 6.25
C GLY A 265 -14.54 29.42 6.04
N ILE A 266 -13.20 29.52 5.99
CA ILE A 266 -12.46 30.73 5.63
C ILE A 266 -11.61 30.50 4.37
N GLU A 267 -12.07 29.61 3.47
CA GLU A 267 -11.44 29.30 2.18
C GLU A 267 -10.05 28.66 2.24
N VAL A 268 -9.69 28.04 3.37
CA VAL A 268 -8.46 27.26 3.50
C VAL A 268 -8.78 25.78 3.32
N HIS A 269 -8.52 25.26 2.11
CA HIS A 269 -8.90 23.91 1.70
C HIS A 269 -7.76 22.90 1.78
N ASN A 270 -6.50 23.34 1.63
CA ASN A 270 -5.33 22.47 1.60
C ASN A 270 -4.51 22.59 2.88
N LEU A 271 -4.07 21.45 3.41
CA LEU A 271 -3.11 21.38 4.51
C LEU A 271 -2.10 20.27 4.22
N ALA A 272 -0.86 20.47 4.64
CA ALA A 272 0.20 19.47 4.53
C ALA A 272 1.00 19.42 5.83
N ALA A 273 1.54 18.25 6.13
CA ALA A 273 2.45 18.06 7.25
C ALA A 273 3.45 16.95 6.96
N LEU A 274 4.69 17.18 7.39
CA LEU A 274 5.78 16.24 7.34
C LEU A 274 6.33 16.09 8.76
N VAL A 275 6.41 14.86 9.26
CA VAL A 275 7.02 14.56 10.57
C VAL A 275 8.30 13.80 10.34
N LEU A 276 9.37 14.30 10.92
CA LEU A 276 10.72 13.78 10.79
C LEU A 276 11.25 13.38 12.16
N ASP A 277 12.01 12.29 12.20
CA ASP A 277 12.92 12.03 13.30
C ASP A 277 14.15 12.93 13.16
N VAL A 278 14.50 13.66 14.23
CA VAL A 278 15.54 14.70 14.16
C VAL A 278 16.94 14.10 14.07
N GLU A 279 17.19 12.98 14.75
CA GLU A 279 18.51 12.37 14.83
C GLU A 279 18.86 11.59 13.56
N SER A 280 17.92 10.77 13.08
CA SER A 280 18.10 9.94 11.88
C SER A 280 17.76 10.66 10.57
N GLY A 281 16.96 11.73 10.64
CA GLY A 281 16.40 12.39 9.45
C GLY A 281 15.31 11.57 8.75
N GLU A 282 14.86 10.45 9.32
CA GLU A 282 13.82 9.62 8.74
C GLU A 282 12.46 10.34 8.70
N VAL A 283 11.68 10.12 7.64
CA VAL A 283 10.29 10.59 7.58
C VAL A 283 9.40 9.59 8.32
N LEU A 284 8.76 10.02 9.39
CA LEU A 284 7.87 9.19 10.20
C LEU A 284 6.40 9.28 9.77
N ALA A 285 5.97 10.43 9.24
CA ALA A 285 4.63 10.64 8.69
C ALA A 285 4.68 11.65 7.54
N TYR A 286 3.88 11.42 6.50
CA TYR A 286 3.85 12.21 5.26
C TYR A 286 2.42 12.45 4.81
N VAL A 287 1.93 13.69 4.94
CA VAL A 287 0.65 14.12 4.38
C VAL A 287 0.92 15.27 3.41
N GLY A 288 1.01 14.93 2.12
CA GLY A 288 1.29 15.87 1.04
C GLY A 288 0.15 16.86 0.80
N ASN A 289 -1.09 16.43 1.03
CA ASN A 289 -2.30 17.26 1.09
C ASN A 289 -3.41 16.46 1.79
N VAL A 290 -4.49 17.14 2.20
CA VAL A 290 -5.68 16.48 2.77
C VAL A 290 -6.57 15.94 1.65
N ILE A 291 -7.01 14.68 1.78
CA ILE A 291 -7.78 13.91 0.77
C ILE A 291 -9.28 14.30 0.74
N GLY A 292 -9.61 15.50 1.20
CA GLY A 292 -10.98 16.02 1.24
C GLY A 292 -11.07 17.48 0.82
N ALA A 293 -10.00 18.02 0.23
CA ALA A 293 -10.00 19.37 -0.30
C ALA A 293 -10.88 19.47 -1.56
N GLY A 294 -11.08 18.37 -2.30
CA GLY A 294 -11.83 18.35 -3.54
C GLY A 294 -10.96 18.71 -4.76
N GLU A 295 -11.33 18.16 -5.92
CA GLU A 295 -10.60 18.31 -7.18
C GLU A 295 -10.40 19.79 -7.56
N GLN A 296 -11.44 20.62 -7.38
CA GLN A 296 -11.41 22.06 -7.65
C GLN A 296 -10.38 22.83 -6.80
N HIS A 297 -9.92 22.26 -5.69
CA HIS A 297 -8.91 22.81 -4.80
C HIS A 297 -7.58 22.04 -4.87
N GLY A 298 -7.37 21.22 -5.92
CA GLY A 298 -6.09 20.59 -6.20
C GLY A 298 -5.64 19.59 -5.13
N GLU A 299 -6.54 18.76 -4.61
CA GLU A 299 -6.24 17.77 -3.56
C GLU A 299 -5.11 16.79 -3.92
N GLU A 300 -4.90 16.52 -5.21
CA GLU A 300 -3.83 15.66 -5.71
C GLU A 300 -2.45 16.35 -5.75
N VAL A 301 -2.38 17.67 -5.53
CA VAL A 301 -1.11 18.41 -5.49
C VAL A 301 -0.38 18.10 -4.19
N ASP A 302 0.83 17.57 -4.29
CA ASP A 302 1.73 17.42 -3.16
C ASP A 302 2.30 18.79 -2.71
N VAL A 303 1.68 19.38 -1.70
CA VAL A 303 2.04 20.70 -1.16
C VAL A 303 3.40 20.67 -0.46
N ILE A 304 3.86 19.52 0.05
CA ILE A 304 5.19 19.40 0.68
C ILE A 304 6.30 19.72 -0.33
N LYS A 305 6.10 19.34 -1.59
CA LYS A 305 7.06 19.57 -2.69
C LYS A 305 6.84 20.87 -3.44
N ALA A 306 5.71 21.52 -3.23
CA ALA A 306 5.36 22.74 -3.96
C ALA A 306 6.10 23.96 -3.40
N PRO A 307 6.84 24.74 -4.21
CA PRO A 307 7.45 25.97 -3.76
C PRO A 307 6.40 26.95 -3.22
N ARG A 308 6.68 27.52 -2.05
CA ARG A 308 5.86 28.53 -1.39
C ARG A 308 6.76 29.61 -0.82
N SER A 309 6.19 30.80 -0.61
CA SER A 309 6.87 31.83 0.17
C SER A 309 7.20 31.25 1.54
N THR A 310 8.49 31.25 1.89
CA THR A 310 8.99 30.76 3.17
C THR A 310 8.52 31.65 4.32
N GLY A 311 8.11 32.89 4.03
CA GLY A 311 7.70 33.84 5.05
C GLY A 311 8.79 34.01 6.12
N SER A 312 8.40 33.87 7.38
CA SER A 312 9.32 34.07 8.52
C SER A 312 10.17 32.85 8.88
N ILE A 313 10.00 31.70 8.23
CA ILE A 313 10.69 30.45 8.65
C ILE A 313 12.20 30.48 8.47
N LEU A 314 12.73 31.40 7.64
CA LEU A 314 14.18 31.57 7.42
C LEU A 314 14.84 32.46 8.48
N LYS A 315 14.08 33.23 9.27
CA LYS A 315 14.63 34.14 10.28
C LYS A 315 15.47 33.41 11.35
N PRO A 316 15.03 32.26 11.90
CA PRO A 316 15.86 31.50 12.83
C PRO A 316 17.16 30.99 12.21
N MET A 317 17.16 30.63 10.91
CA MET A 317 18.38 30.17 10.21
C MET A 317 19.40 31.31 10.10
N LEU A 318 18.96 32.50 9.67
CA LEU A 318 19.82 33.69 9.63
C LEU A 318 20.43 34.00 11.00
N TYR A 319 19.60 34.01 12.04
CA TYR A 319 20.06 34.24 13.40
C TYR A 319 21.06 33.17 13.88
N ALA A 320 20.81 31.90 13.58
CA ALA A 320 21.71 30.80 13.94
C ALA A 320 23.06 30.91 13.23
N LEU A 321 23.09 31.25 11.94
CA LEU A 321 24.32 31.45 11.17
C LEU A 321 25.16 32.60 11.74
N MET A 322 24.53 33.75 12.01
CA MET A 322 25.22 34.89 12.63
C MET A 322 25.74 34.56 14.03
N LEU A 323 25.01 33.76 14.81
CA LEU A 323 25.43 33.32 16.13
C LEU A 323 26.62 32.36 16.05
N GLN A 324 26.58 31.40 15.10
CA GLN A 324 27.66 30.44 14.87
C GLN A 324 28.97 31.12 14.46
N GLU A 325 28.90 32.20 13.71
CA GLU A 325 30.07 32.99 13.31
C GLU A 325 30.52 34.02 14.34
N GLY A 326 29.82 34.12 15.48
CA GLY A 326 30.12 35.10 16.52
C GLY A 326 29.83 36.56 16.11
N GLN A 327 29.07 36.78 15.04
CA GLN A 327 28.66 38.13 14.61
C GLN A 327 27.59 38.74 15.53
N ILE A 328 26.82 37.89 16.21
CA ILE A 328 25.77 38.32 17.14
C ILE A 328 25.70 37.39 18.35
N LEU A 329 25.34 37.95 19.50
CA LEU A 329 25.01 37.20 20.71
C LEU A 329 23.52 37.36 21.02
N PRO A 330 22.91 36.46 21.81
CA PRO A 330 21.49 36.54 22.14
C PRO A 330 21.04 37.87 22.76
N GLN A 331 21.96 38.56 23.45
CA GLN A 331 21.73 39.83 24.12
C GLN A 331 22.23 41.06 23.34
N SER A 332 22.86 40.86 22.18
CA SER A 332 23.25 41.98 21.32
C SER A 332 22.02 42.80 20.96
N LEU A 333 22.12 44.12 21.06
CA LEU A 333 21.02 45.01 20.74
C LEU A 333 20.92 45.20 19.21
N VAL A 334 19.72 44.99 18.68
CA VAL A 334 19.38 45.17 17.27
C VAL A 334 18.32 46.26 17.17
N PRO A 335 18.47 47.23 16.25
CA PRO A 335 17.51 48.32 16.12
C PRO A 335 16.24 47.86 15.36
N ASP A 336 15.11 47.93 16.05
CA ASP A 336 13.74 47.88 15.54
C ASP A 336 13.17 49.29 15.43
N ILE A 337 13.66 50.05 14.45
CA ILE A 337 13.25 51.44 14.17
C ILE A 337 12.96 51.61 12.68
N PRO A 338 12.12 52.58 12.28
CA PRO A 338 11.78 52.83 10.88
C PRO A 338 13.02 52.82 9.98
N MET A 339 12.92 52.11 8.85
CA MET A 339 13.99 52.04 7.87
C MET A 339 13.43 52.05 6.46
N GLN A 340 14.25 52.53 5.53
CA GLN A 340 13.95 52.49 4.10
C GLN A 340 15.18 51.97 3.37
N LEU A 341 14.96 50.95 2.53
CA LEU A 341 15.99 50.33 1.71
C LEU A 341 15.58 50.42 0.24
N SER A 342 16.25 51.27 -0.55
CA SER A 342 16.02 51.35 -2.01
C SER A 342 14.54 51.42 -2.41
N GLY A 343 13.73 52.21 -1.67
CA GLY A 343 12.29 52.35 -1.91
C GLY A 343 11.40 51.37 -1.13
N TYR A 344 11.94 50.28 -0.58
CA TYR A 344 11.22 49.33 0.29
C TYR A 344 11.24 49.80 1.75
N ARG A 345 10.06 49.78 2.39
CA ARG A 345 9.89 50.09 3.81
C ARG A 345 9.36 48.85 4.53
N PRO A 346 10.23 48.04 5.17
CA PRO A 346 9.76 46.92 5.95
C PRO A 346 8.99 47.43 7.17
N GLU A 347 7.84 46.82 7.43
CA GLU A 347 7.03 47.06 8.62
C GLU A 347 6.89 45.75 9.41
N ASN A 348 6.84 45.87 10.73
CA ASN A 348 6.46 44.74 11.58
C ASN A 348 4.97 44.44 11.36
N PHE A 349 4.54 43.21 11.66
CA PHE A 349 3.14 42.81 11.50
C PHE A 349 2.17 43.74 12.26
N ASN A 350 2.58 44.19 13.45
CA ASN A 350 1.79 45.12 14.27
C ASN A 350 1.99 46.61 13.90
N LYS A 351 2.80 46.92 12.89
CA LYS A 351 3.17 48.29 12.44
C LYS A 351 3.83 49.21 13.49
N ASP A 352 4.13 48.68 14.67
CA ASP A 352 4.88 49.37 15.73
C ASP A 352 6.37 48.99 15.72
N TYR A 353 7.17 49.82 16.40
CA TYR A 353 8.62 49.70 16.52
C TYR A 353 9.02 49.64 18.00
N ASP A 354 9.82 48.65 18.39
CA ASP A 354 10.24 48.42 19.78
C ASP A 354 11.55 49.15 20.15
N GLY A 355 12.18 49.89 19.23
CA GLY A 355 13.46 50.56 19.48
C GLY A 355 14.63 49.57 19.52
N ALA A 356 15.54 49.69 20.48
CA ALA A 356 16.66 48.75 20.60
C ALA A 356 16.26 47.50 21.40
N ILE A 357 16.32 46.32 20.79
CA ILE A 357 15.91 45.06 21.42
C ILE A 357 17.01 43.99 21.38
N PRO A 358 17.04 43.05 22.33
CA PRO A 358 17.92 41.90 22.24
C PRO A 358 17.66 41.05 20.99
N ALA A 359 18.71 40.58 20.34
CA ALA A 359 18.65 39.77 19.11
C ALA A 359 17.74 38.55 19.24
N ARG A 360 17.80 37.82 20.37
CA ARG A 360 16.91 36.68 20.64
C ARG A 360 15.42 37.08 20.60
N ARG A 361 15.10 38.29 21.05
CA ARG A 361 13.71 38.78 21.12
C ARG A 361 13.18 39.09 19.72
N ALA A 362 14.04 39.56 18.82
CA ALA A 362 13.68 39.78 17.43
C ALA A 362 13.20 38.48 16.75
N VAL A 363 13.89 37.36 17.02
CA VAL A 363 13.50 36.04 16.48
C VAL A 363 12.24 35.51 17.17
N ILE A 364 12.16 35.55 18.51
CA ILE A 364 10.98 35.09 19.27
C ILE A 364 9.71 35.81 18.83
N ARG A 365 9.79 37.13 18.60
CA ARG A 365 8.66 37.94 18.14
C ARG A 365 8.49 37.96 16.62
N SER A 366 9.37 37.28 15.88
CA SER A 366 9.38 37.25 14.42
C SER A 366 9.33 38.66 13.79
N LEU A 367 10.08 39.62 14.34
CA LEU A 367 10.07 41.00 13.83
C LEU A 367 10.72 41.09 12.45
N ASN A 368 10.19 41.94 11.57
CA ASN A 368 10.68 42.05 10.20
C ASN A 368 11.87 43.00 10.11
N VAL A 369 11.74 44.18 10.72
CA VAL A 369 12.72 45.27 10.59
C VAL A 369 14.10 44.86 11.14
N PRO A 370 14.23 44.27 12.34
CA PRO A 370 15.53 43.81 12.84
C PRO A 370 16.12 42.73 11.95
N MET A 371 15.31 41.81 11.44
CA MET A 371 15.79 40.70 10.62
C MET A 371 16.27 41.15 9.24
N VAL A 372 15.63 42.17 8.63
CA VAL A 372 16.12 42.79 7.39
C VAL A 372 17.49 43.43 7.62
N ARG A 373 17.69 44.10 8.76
CA ARG A 373 19.01 44.67 9.12
C ARG A 373 20.06 43.60 9.36
N LEU A 374 19.71 42.53 10.07
CA LEU A 374 20.60 41.39 10.26
C LEU A 374 20.99 40.74 8.94
N LEU A 375 20.07 40.63 7.99
CA LEU A 375 20.36 40.10 6.66
C LEU A 375 21.32 41.01 5.87
N GLN A 376 21.15 42.32 5.98
CA GLN A 376 22.08 43.28 5.37
C GLN A 376 23.49 43.19 5.95
N LEU A 377 23.59 43.02 7.27
CA LEU A 377 24.88 42.88 7.96
C LEU A 377 25.55 41.54 7.60
N TYR A 378 24.78 40.46 7.55
CA TYR A 378 25.29 39.13 7.22
C TYR A 378 25.66 38.99 5.73
N GLY A 379 24.92 39.67 4.86
CA GLY A 379 25.07 39.62 3.40
C GLY A 379 24.12 38.64 2.74
N LEU A 380 23.47 39.07 1.64
CA LEU A 380 22.47 38.26 0.93
C LEU A 380 23.10 37.04 0.24
N GLU A 381 24.23 37.23 -0.45
CA GLU A 381 24.92 36.16 -1.17
C GLU A 381 25.32 35.02 -0.21
N LYS A 382 25.93 35.38 0.92
CA LYS A 382 26.33 34.45 1.98
C LYS A 382 25.16 33.76 2.68
N PHE A 383 23.97 34.34 2.66
CA PHE A 383 22.78 33.72 3.22
C PHE A 383 22.15 32.70 2.28
N HIS A 384 22.31 32.89 0.97
CA HIS A 384 21.72 32.04 -0.05
C HIS A 384 22.61 30.87 -0.49
N TYR A 385 23.93 31.05 -0.41
CA TYR A 385 24.96 30.09 -0.84
C TYR A 385 25.94 29.86 0.30
#